data_AF-A0A4V3GSL8-F1
#
_entry.id   AF-A0A4V3GSL8-F1
#
_cell.length_a   1.000
_cell.length_b   1.000
_cell.length_c   1.000
_cell.angle_alpha   90.00
_cell.angle_beta   90.00
_cell.angle_gamma   90.00
#
_symmetry.space_group_name_H-M   'P 1'
#
loop_
_entity.id
_entity.type
_entity.pdbx_description
1 polymer ?
#
loop_
_entity_poly.entity_id
_entity_poly.type
_entity_poly.pdbx_seq_one_letter_code
_entity_poly.pdbx_strand_id
1 'polypeptide(L)'
;MSTKSALKGATTAICILFGAGASSAAVIDLGFVLDGSGSVSSSDFSSAASALSAALSQIPTSGENQYRVAVTSYGYGSYTAVPPTIVTASNIGSIQAQVLTAYKDSGGTDTAGAITYITNLFTNDGGLGATSLINITTDGSPNSQSATEAAALAANVAGIDGISFEAVGSGVSSSSAQGDMARIAGLGTSGDADAGVIANDLDNLPNATTTGFVIPVANFTAYGAAIEAKIGQVIDDTGGNTGVVPLPAAMPMLLAGLGAFGFLRRRGAAA
;
A
#
# COMPACT_ATOMS: atom_id res chain seq x y z
N MET A 1 6.42 -73.71 -34.49
CA MET A 1 5.91 -72.34 -34.74
C MET A 1 4.92 -71.98 -33.66
N SER A 2 4.88 -70.69 -33.31
CA SER A 2 3.99 -70.00 -32.35
C SER A 2 4.53 -69.86 -30.92
N THR A 3 5.16 -68.70 -30.74
CA THR A 3 5.71 -68.08 -29.53
C THR A 3 4.63 -67.68 -28.53
N LYS A 4 4.94 -67.87 -27.24
CA LYS A 4 4.24 -67.28 -26.10
C LYS A 4 4.73 -65.83 -25.94
N SER A 5 3.83 -64.87 -25.84
CA SER A 5 4.15 -63.53 -25.34
C SER A 5 3.11 -63.12 -24.29
N ALA A 6 3.52 -63.18 -23.02
CA ALA A 6 2.80 -62.61 -21.90
C ALA A 6 3.13 -61.13 -21.81
N LEU A 7 2.13 -60.27 -22.02
CA LEU A 7 2.26 -58.82 -21.84
C LEU A 7 1.98 -58.48 -20.36
N LYS A 8 3.04 -58.31 -19.58
CA LYS A 8 2.99 -57.64 -18.27
C LYS A 8 3.40 -56.18 -18.49
N GLY A 9 2.42 -55.30 -18.67
CA GLY A 9 2.64 -53.85 -18.71
C GLY A 9 2.50 -53.28 -17.31
N ALA A 10 3.60 -52.83 -16.72
CA ALA A 10 3.66 -52.18 -15.43
C ALA A 10 2.98 -50.79 -15.47
N THR A 11 2.07 -50.54 -14.54
CA THR A 11 1.45 -49.24 -14.35
C THR A 11 2.40 -48.34 -13.58
N THR A 12 3.07 -47.41 -14.26
CA THR A 12 3.88 -46.36 -13.63
C THR A 12 2.96 -45.33 -13.02
N ALA A 13 2.91 -45.27 -11.68
CA ALA A 13 2.29 -44.16 -10.96
C ALA A 13 3.20 -42.94 -11.06
N ILE A 14 2.73 -41.89 -11.77
CA ILE A 14 3.35 -40.57 -11.75
C ILE A 14 2.86 -39.88 -10.46
N CYS A 15 3.71 -39.87 -9.44
CA CYS A 15 3.49 -39.00 -8.28
C CYS A 15 3.91 -37.59 -8.65
N ILE A 16 2.94 -36.70 -8.89
CA ILE A 16 3.17 -35.26 -8.98
C ILE A 16 3.46 -34.77 -7.57
N LEU A 17 4.73 -34.58 -7.24
CA LEU A 17 5.14 -33.85 -6.05
C LEU A 17 4.82 -32.38 -6.29
N PHE A 18 3.73 -31.89 -5.70
CA PHE A 18 3.53 -30.46 -5.49
C PHE A 18 4.62 -30.01 -4.52
N GLY A 19 5.72 -29.48 -5.05
CA GLY A 19 6.66 -28.72 -4.24
C GLY A 19 5.92 -27.49 -3.74
N ALA A 20 5.58 -27.47 -2.45
CA ALA A 20 5.26 -26.22 -1.78
C ALA A 20 6.56 -25.40 -1.79
N GLY A 21 6.72 -24.55 -2.81
CA GLY A 21 7.74 -23.51 -2.76
C GLY A 21 7.49 -22.70 -1.50
N ALA A 22 8.50 -22.56 -0.64
CA ALA A 22 8.41 -21.60 0.44
C ALA A 22 8.16 -20.23 -0.21
N SER A 23 6.97 -19.69 -0.03
CA SER A 23 6.69 -18.29 -0.40
C SER A 23 7.66 -17.46 0.44
N SER A 24 8.62 -16.80 -0.21
CA SER A 24 9.46 -15.84 0.49
C SER A 24 8.55 -14.72 0.98
N ALA A 25 8.72 -14.30 2.23
CA ALA A 25 8.00 -13.14 2.75
C ALA A 25 8.24 -11.94 1.85
N ALA A 26 7.16 -11.33 1.34
CA ALA A 26 7.26 -10.11 0.56
C ALA A 26 7.52 -8.94 1.51
N VAL A 27 8.45 -8.05 1.13
CA VAL A 27 8.67 -6.79 1.84
C VAL A 27 7.74 -5.74 1.23
N ILE A 28 6.94 -5.09 2.06
CA ILE A 28 6.06 -3.98 1.69
C ILE A 28 6.67 -2.70 2.27
N ASP A 29 7.08 -1.77 1.41
CA ASP A 29 7.63 -0.49 1.82
C ASP A 29 6.53 0.55 1.97
N LEU A 30 6.49 1.19 3.14
CA LEU A 30 5.58 2.27 3.49
C LEU A 30 6.38 3.53 3.79
N GLY A 31 6.45 4.44 2.82
CA GLY A 31 7.07 5.75 2.97
C GLY A 31 6.06 6.79 3.42
N PHE A 32 6.34 7.51 4.50
CA PHE A 32 5.51 8.63 4.96
C PHE A 32 6.28 9.95 4.86
N VAL A 33 5.67 10.97 4.25
CA VAL A 33 6.25 12.29 4.05
C VAL A 33 5.39 13.32 4.79
N LEU A 34 5.97 13.94 5.81
CA LEU A 34 5.33 14.97 6.63
C LEU A 34 5.74 16.37 6.18
N ASP A 35 4.78 17.20 5.80
CA ASP A 35 5.01 18.61 5.47
C ASP A 35 5.36 19.42 6.72
N GLY A 36 6.61 19.85 6.79
CA GLY A 36 7.16 20.74 7.80
C GLY A 36 7.43 22.16 7.27
N SER A 37 6.88 22.54 6.12
CA SER A 37 7.02 23.87 5.51
C SER A 37 6.50 25.00 6.41
N GLY A 38 6.73 26.24 5.98
CA GLY A 38 6.36 27.44 6.74
C GLY A 38 4.85 27.67 6.87
N SER A 39 4.01 27.11 5.99
CA SER A 39 2.55 27.20 6.09
C SER A 39 1.99 26.37 7.23
N VAL A 40 2.59 25.21 7.47
CA VAL A 40 2.23 24.33 8.59
C VAL A 40 2.74 24.95 9.89
N SER A 41 1.85 25.19 10.86
CA SER A 41 2.26 25.67 12.19
C SER A 41 3.04 24.59 12.96
N SER A 42 3.86 24.97 13.95
CA SER A 42 4.56 23.97 14.77
C SER A 42 3.59 23.05 15.52
N SER A 43 2.44 23.56 15.97
CA SER A 43 1.40 22.76 16.61
C SER A 43 0.74 21.78 15.65
N ASP A 44 0.49 22.19 14.41
CA ASP A 44 -0.10 21.32 13.39
C ASP A 44 0.87 20.22 12.97
N PHE A 45 2.15 20.55 12.77
CA PHE A 45 3.20 19.57 12.49
C PHE A 45 3.33 18.55 13.62
N SER A 46 3.39 18.99 14.88
CA SER A 46 3.43 18.09 16.04
C SER A 46 2.17 17.23 16.14
N SER A 47 1.01 17.76 15.76
CA SER A 47 -0.25 17.00 15.71
C SER A 47 -0.22 15.94 14.61
N ALA A 48 0.29 16.27 13.42
CA ALA A 48 0.47 15.32 12.32
C ALA A 48 1.46 14.20 12.67
N ALA A 49 2.61 14.55 13.25
CA ALA A 49 3.60 13.56 13.71
C ALA A 49 3.00 12.64 14.79
N SER A 50 2.21 13.19 15.71
CA SER A 50 1.55 12.42 16.78
C SER A 50 0.47 11.47 16.24
N ALA A 51 -0.33 11.96 15.29
CA ALA A 51 -1.34 11.17 14.60
C ALA A 51 -0.73 10.03 13.78
N LEU A 52 0.31 10.31 12.98
CA LEU A 52 1.03 9.27 12.25
C LEU A 52 1.64 8.25 13.21
N SER A 53 2.34 8.72 14.26
CA SER A 53 2.95 7.85 15.28
C SER A 53 1.91 6.89 15.88
N ALA A 54 0.71 7.37 16.24
CA ALA A 54 -0.35 6.51 16.73
C ALA A 54 -0.83 5.49 15.68
N ALA A 55 -1.06 5.93 14.44
CA ALA A 55 -1.59 5.08 13.37
C ALA A 55 -0.62 3.97 12.93
N LEU A 56 0.70 4.16 13.09
CA LEU A 56 1.70 3.11 12.82
C LEU A 56 1.48 1.83 13.66
N SER A 57 0.73 1.90 14.76
CA SER A 57 0.38 0.72 15.57
C SER A 57 -0.46 -0.32 14.82
N GLN A 58 -1.10 0.06 13.72
CA GLN A 58 -1.88 -0.85 12.87
C GLN A 58 -1.00 -1.72 11.96
N ILE A 59 0.27 -1.33 11.75
CA ILE A 59 1.17 -2.06 10.86
C ILE A 59 1.49 -3.43 11.48
N PRO A 60 1.23 -4.54 10.76
CA PRO A 60 1.53 -5.87 11.26
C PRO A 60 3.01 -6.04 11.60
N THR A 61 3.29 -6.55 12.80
CA THR A 61 4.64 -6.84 13.29
C THR A 61 5.06 -8.30 13.07
N SER A 62 4.17 -9.09 12.48
CA SER A 62 4.32 -10.50 12.13
C SER A 62 3.32 -10.84 11.02
N GLY A 63 3.62 -11.83 10.19
CA GLY A 63 2.74 -12.28 9.12
C GLY A 63 3.53 -12.90 7.99
N GLU A 64 2.85 -13.22 6.89
CA GLU A 64 3.50 -13.67 5.65
C GLU A 64 4.30 -12.53 5.00
N ASN A 65 3.79 -11.30 5.07
CA ASN A 65 4.49 -10.11 4.59
C ASN A 65 5.23 -9.41 5.73
N GLN A 66 6.35 -8.77 5.39
CA GLN A 66 7.09 -7.88 6.29
C GLN A 66 6.87 -6.44 5.85
N TYR A 67 6.60 -5.54 6.79
CA TYR A 67 6.43 -4.12 6.49
C TYR A 67 7.71 -3.36 6.84
N ARG A 68 8.18 -2.52 5.93
CA ARG A 68 9.32 -1.63 6.12
C ARG A 68 8.86 -0.19 6.08
N VAL A 69 9.07 0.56 7.16
CA VAL A 69 8.63 1.95 7.27
C VAL A 69 9.81 2.89 7.12
N ALA A 70 9.62 3.95 6.33
CA ALA A 70 10.50 5.12 6.33
C ALA A 70 9.65 6.38 6.54
N VAL A 71 10.17 7.35 7.30
CA VAL A 71 9.49 8.62 7.53
C VAL A 71 10.44 9.77 7.23
N THR A 72 10.00 10.66 6.35
CA THR A 72 10.69 11.89 5.95
C THR A 72 9.84 13.09 6.36
N SER A 73 10.46 14.12 6.93
CA SER A 73 9.84 15.45 7.01
C SER A 73 10.51 16.39 6.00
N TYR A 74 9.78 17.39 5.49
CA TYR A 74 10.31 18.28 4.46
C TYR A 74 9.91 19.74 4.61
N GLY A 75 10.63 20.61 3.90
CA GLY A 75 10.40 22.04 3.76
C GLY A 75 11.16 22.57 2.53
N TYR A 76 12.22 23.36 2.74
CA TYR A 76 13.26 23.57 1.71
C TYR A 76 14.14 22.33 1.55
N GLY A 77 14.45 21.66 2.66
CA GLY A 77 15.18 20.40 2.68
C GLY A 77 14.27 19.20 2.95
N SER A 78 14.82 18.00 2.81
CA SER A 78 14.19 16.74 3.25
C SER A 78 15.06 16.07 4.30
N TYR A 79 14.42 15.57 5.37
CA TYR A 79 15.09 15.06 6.55
C TYR A 79 14.51 13.71 6.95
N THR A 80 15.37 12.71 7.12
CA THR A 80 14.97 11.39 7.62
C THR A 80 14.60 11.50 9.10
N ALA A 81 13.35 11.19 9.45
CA ALA A 81 12.92 10.97 10.83
C ALA A 81 13.06 9.49 11.22
N VAL A 82 12.70 8.59 10.30
CA VAL A 82 12.87 7.13 10.45
C VAL A 82 13.50 6.61 9.16
N PRO A 83 14.72 6.04 9.19
CA PRO A 83 15.28 5.37 8.01
C PRO A 83 14.48 4.10 7.70
N PRO A 84 14.54 3.54 6.47
CA PRO A 84 13.81 2.32 6.15
C PRO A 84 14.07 1.20 7.18
N THR A 85 13.03 0.82 7.91
CA THR A 85 13.15 -0.10 9.06
C THR A 85 12.06 -1.15 8.99
N ILE A 86 12.44 -2.43 8.99
CA ILE A 86 11.48 -3.55 9.08
C ILE A 86 10.80 -3.48 10.44
N VAL A 87 9.47 -3.40 10.43
CA VAL A 87 8.63 -3.28 11.62
C VAL A 87 8.52 -4.64 12.31
N THR A 88 8.79 -4.65 13.62
CA THR A 88 8.69 -5.83 14.48
C THR A 88 8.08 -5.45 15.83
N ALA A 89 7.62 -6.45 16.58
CA ALA A 89 7.02 -6.22 17.90
C ALA A 89 8.01 -5.56 18.88
N SER A 90 9.32 -5.76 18.68
CA SER A 90 10.34 -5.18 19.55
C SER A 90 10.71 -3.73 19.20
N ASN A 91 10.46 -3.26 17.97
CA ASN A 91 10.92 -1.94 17.53
C ASN A 91 9.80 -0.93 17.22
N ILE A 92 8.54 -1.35 17.10
CA ILE A 92 7.44 -0.44 16.74
C ILE A 92 7.36 0.78 17.66
N GLY A 93 7.51 0.60 18.98
CA GLY A 93 7.53 1.73 19.92
C GLY A 93 8.71 2.70 19.72
N SER A 94 9.86 2.21 19.25
CA SER A 94 11.02 3.05 18.92
C SER A 94 10.83 3.81 17.61
N ILE A 95 10.18 3.19 16.61
CA ILE A 95 9.79 3.86 15.37
C ILE A 95 8.81 5.00 15.69
N GLN A 96 7.78 4.71 16.48
CA GLN A 96 6.80 5.70 16.93
C GLN A 96 7.44 6.88 17.66
N ALA A 97 8.40 6.62 18.56
CA ALA A 97 9.13 7.66 19.26
C ALA A 97 9.99 8.53 18.34
N GLN A 98 10.62 7.94 17.31
CA GLN A 98 11.40 8.69 16.32
C GLN A 98 10.52 9.64 15.49
N VAL A 99 9.33 9.18 15.09
CA VAL A 99 8.35 10.03 14.37
C VAL A 99 7.97 11.27 15.19
N LEU A 100 7.77 11.13 16.51
CA LEU A 100 7.45 12.25 17.39
C LEU A 100 8.58 13.30 17.48
N THR A 101 9.81 12.93 17.12
CA THR A 101 10.99 13.80 17.11
C THR A 101 11.34 14.33 15.73
N ALA A 102 10.48 14.11 14.72
CA ALA A 102 10.72 14.59 13.36
C ALA A 102 11.01 16.10 13.33
N TYR A 103 11.97 16.50 12.49
CA TYR A 103 12.39 17.89 12.38
C TYR A 103 11.44 18.69 11.49
N LYS A 104 11.04 19.88 11.93
CA LYS A 104 10.25 20.83 11.13
C LYS A 104 11.14 21.94 10.59
N ASP A 105 11.34 21.96 9.28
CA ASP A 105 12.24 22.90 8.60
C ASP A 105 11.69 24.34 8.56
N SER A 106 10.37 24.52 8.44
CA SER A 106 9.67 25.82 8.32
C SER A 106 10.05 26.62 7.06
N GLY A 107 10.55 25.93 6.04
CA GLY A 107 10.97 26.49 4.76
C GLY A 107 9.87 26.56 3.70
N GLY A 108 10.26 26.44 2.42
CA GLY A 108 9.32 26.26 1.31
C GLY A 108 8.62 24.90 1.36
N THR A 109 7.92 24.55 0.28
CA THR A 109 7.18 23.29 0.15
C THR A 109 7.78 22.48 -1.00
N ASP A 110 9.03 22.02 -0.85
CA ASP A 110 9.74 21.24 -1.88
C ASP A 110 9.28 19.77 -1.92
N THR A 111 8.03 19.57 -2.32
CA THR A 111 7.42 18.23 -2.42
C THR A 111 8.13 17.37 -3.47
N ALA A 112 8.67 17.97 -4.53
CA ALA A 112 9.45 17.25 -5.54
C ALA A 112 10.73 16.66 -4.95
N GLY A 113 11.47 17.47 -4.18
CA GLY A 113 12.62 17.03 -3.40
C GLY A 113 12.25 15.93 -2.41
N ALA A 114 11.12 16.06 -1.72
CA ALA A 114 10.66 15.07 -0.74
C ALA A 114 10.34 13.69 -1.37
N ILE A 115 9.62 13.67 -2.50
CA ILE A 115 9.35 12.44 -3.27
C ILE A 115 10.66 11.77 -3.69
N THR A 116 11.57 12.56 -4.26
CA THR A 116 12.89 12.06 -4.71
C THR A 116 13.69 11.52 -3.53
N TYR A 117 13.68 12.22 -2.39
CA TYR A 117 14.44 11.86 -1.20
C TYR A 117 13.97 10.54 -0.60
N ILE A 118 12.65 10.38 -0.36
CA ILE A 118 12.14 9.15 0.23
C ILE A 118 12.24 7.95 -0.73
N THR A 119 12.08 8.17 -2.04
CA THR A 119 12.36 7.14 -3.06
C THR A 119 13.81 6.67 -2.94
N ASN A 120 14.75 7.63 -2.86
CA ASN A 120 16.18 7.32 -2.71
C ASN A 120 16.51 6.64 -1.38
N LEU A 121 15.77 6.88 -0.30
CA LEU A 121 15.98 6.16 0.96
C LEU A 121 15.78 4.66 0.76
N PHE A 122 14.69 4.25 0.11
CA PHE A 122 14.45 2.82 -0.15
C PHE A 122 15.40 2.25 -1.21
N THR A 123 15.61 2.95 -2.34
CA THR A 123 16.47 2.41 -3.40
C THR A 123 17.93 2.25 -2.97
N ASN A 124 18.42 3.12 -2.08
CA ASN A 124 19.78 3.03 -1.55
C ASN A 124 19.90 2.06 -0.36
N ASP A 125 18.80 1.72 0.32
CA ASP A 125 18.78 0.79 1.46
C ASP A 125 18.19 -0.58 1.06
N GLY A 126 18.98 -1.35 0.31
CA GLY A 126 18.60 -2.71 -0.09
C GLY A 126 17.64 -2.81 -1.27
N GLY A 127 17.18 -1.68 -1.83
CA GLY A 127 16.26 -1.63 -2.97
C GLY A 127 14.80 -1.60 -2.54
N LEU A 128 13.91 -1.37 -3.51
CA LEU A 128 12.45 -1.39 -3.28
C LEU A 128 11.97 -2.81 -2.94
N GLY A 129 10.93 -2.88 -2.11
CA GLY A 129 10.20 -4.10 -1.77
C GLY A 129 9.41 -4.67 -2.93
N ALA A 130 8.59 -5.69 -2.65
CA ALA A 130 7.65 -6.24 -3.61
C ALA A 130 6.48 -5.28 -3.91
N THR A 131 6.19 -4.39 -2.97
CA THR A 131 5.28 -3.26 -3.13
C THR A 131 5.84 -2.08 -2.36
N SER A 132 5.93 -0.91 -2.98
CA SER A 132 6.46 0.30 -2.36
C SER A 132 5.52 1.49 -2.56
N LEU A 133 4.98 2.02 -1.47
CA LEU A 133 3.97 3.07 -1.47
C LEU A 133 4.48 4.30 -0.71
N ILE A 134 4.18 5.49 -1.23
CA ILE A 134 4.48 6.77 -0.59
C ILE A 134 3.18 7.48 -0.23
N ASN A 135 3.07 7.88 1.03
CA ASN A 135 2.02 8.75 1.53
C ASN A 135 2.57 10.14 1.85
N ILE A 136 1.89 11.20 1.41
CA ILE A 136 2.30 12.58 1.61
C ILE A 136 1.20 13.38 2.30
N THR A 137 1.50 13.94 3.46
CA THR A 137 0.60 14.86 4.18
C THR A 137 1.05 16.29 3.93
N THR A 138 0.16 17.18 3.48
CA THR A 138 0.48 18.60 3.24
C THR A 138 -0.73 19.52 3.42
N ASP A 139 -0.50 20.78 3.78
CA ASP A 139 -1.53 21.83 3.89
C ASP A 139 -1.51 22.85 2.75
N GLY A 140 -0.57 22.69 1.81
CA GLY A 140 -0.24 23.69 0.82
C GLY A 140 0.12 23.11 -0.54
N SER A 141 0.30 24.00 -1.51
CA SER A 141 0.78 23.65 -2.83
C SER A 141 2.30 23.53 -2.85
N PRO A 142 2.87 22.65 -3.71
CA PRO A 142 4.31 22.55 -3.86
C PRO A 142 4.91 23.84 -4.42
N ASN A 143 6.21 24.06 -4.19
CA ASN A 143 6.98 25.15 -4.80
C ASN A 143 6.86 25.18 -6.33
N SER A 144 6.74 24.00 -6.97
CA SER A 144 6.54 23.85 -8.41
C SER A 144 5.75 22.59 -8.71
N GLN A 145 4.52 22.78 -9.19
CA GLN A 145 3.64 21.69 -9.60
C GLN A 145 4.30 20.78 -10.66
N SER A 146 4.87 21.37 -11.71
CA SER A 146 5.54 20.61 -12.79
C SER A 146 6.73 19.78 -12.31
N ALA A 147 7.50 20.28 -11.34
CA ALA A 147 8.63 19.54 -10.78
C ALA A 147 8.14 18.37 -9.92
N THR A 148 7.05 18.57 -9.16
CA THR A 148 6.45 17.52 -8.34
C THR A 148 5.82 16.42 -9.19
N GLU A 149 5.16 16.77 -10.30
CA GLU A 149 4.67 15.80 -11.29
C GLU A 149 5.81 14.98 -11.90
N ALA A 150 6.91 15.63 -12.30
CA ALA A 150 8.08 14.95 -12.82
C ALA A 150 8.74 14.02 -11.79
N ALA A 151 8.80 14.44 -10.52
CA ALA A 151 9.33 13.61 -9.44
C ALA A 151 8.44 12.39 -9.15
N ALA A 152 7.11 12.54 -9.19
CA ALA A 152 6.17 11.43 -9.03
C ALA A 152 6.30 10.41 -10.17
N LEU A 153 6.36 10.87 -11.42
CA LEU A 153 6.58 9.99 -12.56
C LEU A 153 7.95 9.29 -12.46
N ALA A 154 9.00 10.00 -12.04
CA ALA A 154 10.32 9.41 -11.85
C ALA A 154 10.33 8.35 -10.74
N ALA A 155 9.61 8.57 -9.64
CA ALA A 155 9.43 7.60 -8.57
C ALA A 155 8.72 6.34 -9.09
N ASN A 156 7.66 6.50 -9.89
CA ASN A 156 6.97 5.38 -10.52
C ASN A 156 7.88 4.59 -11.47
N VAL A 157 8.65 5.27 -12.32
CA VAL A 157 9.65 4.64 -13.20
C VAL A 157 10.74 3.91 -12.41
N ALA A 158 11.08 4.39 -11.21
CA ALA A 158 12.03 3.72 -10.31
C ALA A 158 11.44 2.47 -9.62
N GLY A 159 10.13 2.25 -9.71
CA GLY A 159 9.41 1.11 -9.16
C GLY A 159 8.56 1.40 -7.93
N ILE A 160 8.31 2.68 -7.58
CA ILE A 160 7.28 3.01 -6.60
C ILE A 160 5.90 2.68 -7.21
N ASP A 161 5.13 1.85 -6.51
CA ASP A 161 3.83 1.37 -6.97
C ASP A 161 2.70 2.38 -6.73
N GLY A 162 2.89 3.36 -5.84
CA GLY A 162 1.88 4.36 -5.63
C GLY A 162 2.27 5.55 -4.79
N ILE A 163 1.64 6.69 -5.10
CA ILE A 163 1.69 7.92 -4.31
C ILE A 163 0.27 8.31 -3.94
N SER A 164 0.04 8.65 -2.68
CA SER A 164 -1.22 9.18 -2.20
C SER A 164 -1.01 10.37 -1.27
N PHE A 165 -2.08 11.14 -1.05
CA PHE A 165 -2.02 12.35 -0.24
C PHE A 165 -3.09 12.41 0.85
N GLU A 166 -2.77 13.10 1.96
CA GLU A 166 -3.75 13.83 2.76
C GLU A 166 -3.59 15.32 2.48
N ALA A 167 -4.63 15.92 1.90
CA ALA A 167 -4.71 17.35 1.65
C ALA A 167 -5.40 18.03 2.85
N VAL A 168 -4.61 18.57 3.78
CA VAL A 168 -5.08 19.00 5.11
C VAL A 168 -5.33 20.50 5.17
N GLY A 169 -6.54 20.90 5.54
CA GLY A 169 -6.84 22.30 5.83
C GLY A 169 -7.23 23.12 4.62
N SER A 170 -7.51 24.40 4.89
CA SER A 170 -8.10 25.29 3.90
C SER A 170 -7.18 25.62 2.71
N GLY A 171 -5.85 25.55 2.90
CA GLY A 171 -4.86 25.86 1.86
C GLY A 171 -4.92 24.94 0.63
N VAL A 172 -5.43 23.72 0.81
CA VAL A 172 -5.57 22.69 -0.24
C VAL A 172 -7.01 22.20 -0.41
N SER A 173 -7.99 22.93 0.12
CA SER A 173 -9.41 22.55 0.05
C SER A 173 -10.09 22.84 -1.30
N SER A 174 -9.43 23.61 -2.17
CA SER A 174 -9.99 23.96 -3.49
C SER A 174 -9.95 22.78 -4.47
N SER A 175 -10.93 22.69 -5.38
CA SER A 175 -10.96 21.64 -6.40
C SER A 175 -9.73 21.64 -7.31
N SER A 176 -9.15 22.82 -7.58
CA SER A 176 -7.90 22.91 -8.35
C SER A 176 -6.72 22.33 -7.59
N ALA A 177 -6.55 22.67 -6.30
CA ALA A 177 -5.45 22.13 -5.49
C ALA A 177 -5.57 20.61 -5.34
N GLN A 178 -6.78 20.11 -5.06
CA GLN A 178 -7.05 18.67 -4.99
C GLN A 178 -6.81 17.98 -6.34
N GLY A 179 -7.23 18.60 -7.45
CA GLY A 179 -6.97 18.11 -8.80
C GLY A 179 -5.49 18.03 -9.14
N ASP A 180 -4.70 19.04 -8.77
CA ASP A 180 -3.25 19.07 -8.96
C ASP A 180 -2.55 17.95 -8.16
N MET A 181 -2.99 17.72 -6.92
CA MET A 181 -2.49 16.61 -6.09
C MET A 181 -2.91 15.24 -6.63
N ALA A 182 -4.13 15.13 -7.17
CA ALA A 182 -4.60 13.91 -7.82
C ALA A 182 -3.76 13.60 -9.06
N ARG A 183 -3.44 14.60 -9.88
CA ARG A 183 -2.55 14.42 -11.03
C ARG A 183 -1.17 13.91 -10.63
N ILE A 184 -0.59 14.44 -9.55
CA ILE A 184 0.67 13.93 -8.99
C ILE A 184 0.52 12.47 -8.53
N ALA A 185 -0.55 12.15 -7.80
CA ALA A 185 -0.83 10.80 -7.32
C ALA A 185 -0.97 9.79 -8.48
N GLY A 186 -1.73 10.15 -9.53
CA GLY A 186 -1.92 9.31 -10.72
C GLY A 186 -0.60 8.98 -11.43
N LEU A 187 0.25 10.00 -11.63
CA LEU A 187 1.60 9.83 -12.20
C LEU A 187 2.47 8.92 -11.33
N GLY A 188 2.36 9.02 -10.00
CA GLY A 188 3.11 8.22 -9.04
C GLY A 188 2.69 6.75 -8.94
N THR A 189 1.50 6.40 -9.43
CA THR A 189 0.97 5.02 -9.38
C THR A 189 1.00 4.33 -10.74
N SER A 190 0.42 4.97 -11.77
CA SER A 190 0.21 4.33 -13.07
C SER A 190 1.05 4.94 -14.20
N GLY A 191 1.73 6.06 -13.93
CA GLY A 191 2.36 6.90 -14.95
C GLY A 191 1.36 7.76 -15.75
N ASP A 192 0.05 7.67 -15.45
CA ASP A 192 -1.01 8.48 -16.07
C ASP A 192 -1.55 9.51 -15.07
N ALA A 193 -1.47 10.79 -15.43
CA ALA A 193 -1.95 11.89 -14.59
C ALA A 193 -3.47 11.85 -14.37
N ASP A 194 -4.23 11.28 -15.31
CA ASP A 194 -5.70 11.24 -15.21
C ASP A 194 -6.19 10.06 -14.35
N ALA A 195 -5.29 9.17 -13.92
CA ALA A 195 -5.61 8.04 -13.04
C ALA A 195 -5.72 8.44 -11.55
N GLY A 196 -5.43 9.69 -11.19
CA GLY A 196 -5.57 10.16 -9.82
C GLY A 196 -7.02 10.42 -9.42
N VAL A 197 -7.42 10.04 -8.19
CA VAL A 197 -8.80 10.24 -7.72
C VAL A 197 -8.87 10.98 -6.38
N ILE A 198 -10.02 11.63 -6.13
CA ILE A 198 -10.33 12.25 -4.83
C ILE A 198 -11.18 11.29 -4.00
N ALA A 199 -10.65 10.90 -2.83
CA ALA A 199 -11.29 9.99 -1.89
C ALA A 199 -11.93 10.77 -0.75
N ASN A 200 -13.25 10.99 -0.83
CA ASN A 200 -14.01 11.73 0.19
C ASN A 200 -14.62 10.82 1.27
N ASP A 201 -14.65 9.51 1.02
CA ASP A 201 -15.23 8.51 1.91
C ASP A 201 -14.11 7.72 2.59
N LEU A 202 -13.90 7.96 3.89
CA LEU A 202 -12.85 7.27 4.66
C LEU A 202 -13.18 5.80 4.92
N ASP A 203 -14.45 5.41 4.79
CA ASP A 203 -14.88 4.01 4.98
C ASP A 203 -14.69 3.18 3.69
N ASN A 204 -14.35 3.83 2.57
CA ASN A 204 -14.26 3.19 1.26
C ASN A 204 -13.14 3.83 0.41
N LEU A 205 -11.91 3.75 0.94
CA LEU A 205 -10.74 4.31 0.29
C LEU A 205 -10.32 3.48 -0.94
N PRO A 206 -9.81 4.12 -2.01
CA PRO A 206 -9.29 3.41 -3.17
C PRO A 206 -8.09 2.53 -2.83
N ASN A 207 -7.88 1.46 -3.61
CA ASN A 207 -6.72 0.60 -3.43
C ASN A 207 -5.43 1.30 -3.90
N ALA A 208 -4.50 1.51 -2.96
CA ALA A 208 -3.29 2.32 -3.17
C ALA A 208 -2.31 1.73 -4.19
N THR A 209 -2.40 0.42 -4.49
CA THR A 209 -1.56 -0.27 -5.49
C THR A 209 -2.10 -0.14 -6.91
N THR A 210 -3.34 0.35 -7.07
CA THR A 210 -4.02 0.42 -8.36
C THR A 210 -4.28 1.85 -8.81
N THR A 211 -4.47 2.77 -7.87
CA THR A 211 -4.78 4.16 -8.16
C THR A 211 -4.15 5.07 -7.13
N GLY A 212 -3.54 6.15 -7.59
CA GLY A 212 -3.14 7.24 -6.70
C GLY A 212 -4.37 8.02 -6.26
N PHE A 213 -4.40 8.46 -5.01
CA PHE A 213 -5.55 9.19 -4.50
C PHE A 213 -5.21 10.26 -3.47
N VAL A 214 -6.10 11.23 -3.35
CA VAL A 214 -6.01 12.34 -2.39
C VAL A 214 -7.19 12.23 -1.44
N ILE A 215 -6.93 12.27 -0.14
CA ILE A 215 -7.96 12.42 0.89
C ILE A 215 -8.04 13.90 1.28
N PRO A 216 -9.15 14.61 0.99
CA PRO A 216 -9.39 15.92 1.56
C PRO A 216 -9.64 15.81 3.06
N VAL A 217 -8.88 16.58 3.85
CA VAL A 217 -8.97 16.58 5.31
C VAL A 217 -9.23 18.00 5.78
N ALA A 218 -10.25 18.22 6.61
CA ALA A 218 -10.68 19.56 6.99
C ALA A 218 -9.62 20.36 7.77
N ASN A 219 -8.80 19.68 8.59
CA ASN A 219 -7.75 20.27 9.44
C ASN A 219 -6.91 19.15 10.11
N PHE A 220 -5.85 19.53 10.82
CA PHE A 220 -4.96 18.59 11.50
C PHE A 220 -5.61 17.83 12.67
N THR A 221 -6.75 18.28 13.19
CA THR A 221 -7.55 17.47 14.14
C THR A 221 -8.23 16.30 13.43
N ALA A 222 -8.75 16.51 12.22
CA ALA A 222 -9.36 15.47 11.41
C ALA A 222 -8.34 14.53 10.74
N TYR A 223 -7.07 14.97 10.61
CA TYR A 223 -6.00 14.18 9.99
C TYR A 223 -5.79 12.81 10.65
N GLY A 224 -5.94 12.71 11.98
CA GLY A 224 -5.78 11.44 12.69
C GLY A 224 -6.67 10.32 12.14
N ALA A 225 -7.95 10.60 11.92
CA ALA A 225 -8.88 9.61 11.36
C ALA A 225 -8.54 9.26 9.89
N ALA A 226 -8.08 10.23 9.11
CA ALA A 226 -7.72 10.01 7.72
C ALA A 226 -6.49 9.11 7.56
N ILE A 227 -5.42 9.37 8.32
CA ILE A 227 -4.20 8.55 8.25
C ILE A 227 -4.41 7.15 8.83
N GLU A 228 -5.22 7.04 9.89
CA GLU A 228 -5.66 5.76 10.46
C GLU A 228 -6.44 4.93 9.42
N ALA A 229 -7.44 5.51 8.76
CA ALA A 229 -8.21 4.83 7.72
C ALA A 229 -7.31 4.42 6.54
N LYS A 230 -6.41 5.31 6.11
CA LYS A 230 -5.50 5.01 5.00
C LYS A 230 -4.54 3.88 5.32
N ILE A 231 -3.89 3.89 6.48
CA ILE A 231 -2.98 2.80 6.86
C ILE A 231 -3.74 1.48 6.92
N GLY A 232 -4.93 1.47 7.55
CA GLY A 232 -5.80 0.28 7.56
C GLY A 232 -6.09 -0.25 6.15
N GLN A 233 -6.54 0.62 5.24
CA GLN A 233 -6.80 0.25 3.85
C GLN A 233 -5.55 -0.29 3.15
N VAL A 234 -4.39 0.35 3.31
CA VAL A 234 -3.15 -0.10 2.69
C VAL A 234 -2.74 -1.48 3.20
N ILE A 235 -2.89 -1.74 4.50
CA ILE A 235 -2.61 -3.06 5.08
C ILE A 235 -3.56 -4.12 4.49
N ASP A 236 -4.84 -3.79 4.27
CA ASP A 236 -5.80 -4.66 3.59
C ASP A 236 -5.39 -4.92 2.13
N ASP A 237 -5.05 -3.86 1.39
CA ASP A 237 -4.63 -3.93 -0.02
C ASP A 237 -3.38 -4.79 -0.22
N THR A 238 -2.46 -4.78 0.74
CA THR A 238 -1.21 -5.55 0.70
C THR A 238 -1.28 -6.88 1.45
N GLY A 239 -2.48 -7.35 1.80
CA GLY A 239 -2.69 -8.68 2.38
C GLY A 239 -2.17 -8.87 3.82
N GLY A 240 -2.00 -7.79 4.57
CA GLY A 240 -1.59 -7.83 5.98
C GLY A 240 -2.68 -8.35 6.93
N ASN A 241 -3.95 -8.25 6.55
CA ASN A 241 -5.07 -8.79 7.31
C ASN A 241 -5.41 -10.22 6.85
N THR A 242 -4.66 -11.21 7.33
CA THR A 242 -4.90 -12.64 7.06
C THR A 242 -6.09 -13.23 7.84
N GLY A 243 -7.19 -12.48 8.02
CA GLY A 243 -8.30 -12.94 8.87
C GLY A 243 -9.67 -12.27 8.77
N VAL A 244 -9.87 -11.20 8.00
CA VAL A 244 -11.22 -10.67 7.71
C VAL A 244 -11.21 -10.08 6.30
N VAL A 245 -11.80 -10.81 5.36
CA VAL A 245 -12.23 -10.25 4.08
C VAL A 245 -13.60 -9.63 4.34
N PRO A 246 -13.82 -8.31 4.17
CA PRO A 246 -15.16 -7.81 3.88
C PRO A 246 -15.58 -8.45 2.57
N LEU A 247 -16.49 -9.44 2.63
CA LEU A 247 -17.06 -10.02 1.43
C LEU A 247 -17.59 -8.87 0.54
N PRO A 248 -17.19 -8.79 -0.73
CA PRO A 248 -17.96 -8.01 -1.69
C PRO A 248 -19.42 -8.49 -1.59
N ALA A 249 -20.32 -7.56 -1.31
CA ALA A 249 -21.74 -7.87 -1.35
C ALA A 249 -22.05 -8.41 -2.76
N ALA A 250 -22.48 -9.68 -2.79
CA ALA A 250 -22.82 -10.51 -3.94
C ALA A 250 -21.64 -11.19 -4.67
N MET A 251 -21.47 -12.49 -4.43
CA MET A 251 -22.00 -13.52 -5.33
C MET A 251 -22.01 -14.91 -4.64
N PRO A 252 -23.13 -15.66 -4.70
CA PRO A 252 -23.21 -16.98 -4.08
C PRO A 252 -22.39 -18.01 -4.87
N MET A 253 -21.54 -18.75 -4.13
CA MET A 253 -20.87 -19.97 -4.57
C MET A 253 -21.89 -20.98 -5.10
N LEU A 254 -21.87 -21.22 -6.42
CA LEU A 254 -22.63 -22.31 -7.03
C LEU A 254 -21.94 -23.64 -6.72
N LEU A 255 -22.31 -24.23 -5.58
CA LEU A 255 -22.16 -25.65 -5.29
C LEU A 255 -23.01 -26.47 -6.27
N ALA A 256 -22.41 -26.92 -7.36
CA ALA A 256 -22.85 -28.10 -8.09
C ALA A 256 -21.68 -29.09 -8.03
N GLY A 257 -21.75 -30.27 -7.41
CA GLY A 257 -22.88 -31.12 -7.12
C GLY A 257 -22.36 -32.53 -7.39
N LEU A 258 -21.86 -33.20 -6.34
CA LEU A 258 -21.62 -34.65 -6.36
C LEU A 258 -22.97 -35.33 -6.59
N GLY A 259 -23.18 -35.87 -7.80
CA GLY A 259 -24.35 -36.66 -8.16
C GLY A 259 -23.92 -37.96 -8.82
N ALA A 260 -23.71 -38.99 -8.01
CA ALA A 260 -23.49 -40.35 -8.47
C ALA A 260 -24.76 -40.90 -9.15
N PHE A 261 -24.72 -41.08 -10.46
CA PHE A 261 -25.76 -41.82 -11.18
C PHE A 261 -25.49 -43.33 -11.09
N GLY A 262 -26.04 -43.94 -10.04
CA GLY A 262 -26.31 -45.37 -10.00
C GLY A 262 -27.73 -45.65 -10.53
N PHE A 263 -27.85 -46.18 -11.75
CA PHE A 263 -29.07 -46.85 -12.18
C PHE A 263 -28.87 -48.35 -12.17
N LEU A 264 -29.36 -48.97 -11.11
CA LEU A 264 -29.72 -50.39 -11.07
C LEU A 264 -30.96 -50.60 -11.97
N ARG A 265 -30.86 -51.46 -12.99
CA ARG A 265 -32.02 -52.05 -13.64
C ARG A 265 -31.86 -53.58 -13.66
N ARG A 266 -32.64 -54.23 -12.78
CA ARG A 266 -32.91 -55.67 -12.65
C ARG A 266 -34.45 -55.74 -12.58
N ARG A 267 -35.24 -56.59 -13.24
CA ARG A 267 -35.12 -57.95 -13.80
C ARG A 267 -36.33 -58.19 -14.73
N GLY A 268 -36.26 -59.16 -15.63
CA GLY A 268 -37.43 -59.79 -16.26
C GLY A 268 -37.00 -60.77 -17.35
N ALA A 269 -37.27 -62.06 -17.15
CA ALA A 269 -36.92 -63.20 -18.01
C ALA A 269 -38.19 -63.78 -18.68
N ALA A 270 -37.96 -64.72 -19.61
CA ALA A 270 -38.90 -65.58 -20.37
C ALA A 270 -39.49 -64.94 -21.64
N ALA A 271 -39.56 -65.60 -22.80
CA ALA A 271 -39.28 -66.98 -23.21
C ALA A 271 -38.69 -67.00 -24.63
#